data_AF-A0A7Z2ZR96-F1
#
_entry.id   AF-A0A7Z2ZR96-F1
#
_cell.length_a   1.000
_cell.length_b   1.000
_cell.length_c   1.000
_cell.angle_alpha   90.00
_cell.angle_beta   90.00
_cell.angle_gamma   90.00
#
_symmetry.space_group_name_H-M   'P 1'
#
loop_
_entity.id
_entity.type
_entity.pdbx_description
1 polymer ?
#
loop_
_entity_poly.entity_id
_entity_poly.type
_entity_poly.pdbx_seq_one_letter_code
_entity_poly.pdbx_strand_id
1 'polypeptide(L)'
;MAKHKNKTLATALAFLLGGVGAHRFYLRGGVDRLGLLHLCCLPATGLVYGLGRAPNPFWVLLPLIVSCLAGFVEALVIGLTPDERWDARHNAASNRSSHSNWPLALLLVLTMLVGTTILIATLSRLFDLLYTGGAYG
;
A
#
# COMPACT_ATOMS: atom_id res chain seq x y z
N MET A 1 -20.05 14.12 18.24
CA MET A 1 -18.69 13.59 18.51
C MET A 1 -18.01 13.29 17.18
N ALA A 2 -16.86 13.89 16.90
CA ALA A 2 -16.09 13.53 15.72
C ALA A 2 -15.59 12.08 15.84
N LYS A 3 -15.66 11.31 14.75
CA LYS A 3 -15.22 9.90 14.73
C LYS A 3 -13.70 9.84 14.91
N HIS A 4 -13.23 9.25 16.00
CA HIS A 4 -11.81 9.03 16.25
C HIS A 4 -11.25 7.97 15.30
N LYS A 5 -10.16 8.29 14.59
CA LYS A 5 -9.50 7.42 13.62
C LYS A 5 -8.32 6.70 14.29
N ASN A 6 -8.29 5.38 14.14
CA ASN A 6 -7.29 4.51 14.73
C ASN A 6 -6.07 4.40 13.79
N LYS A 7 -4.90 4.81 14.29
CA LYS A 7 -3.63 4.74 13.54
C LYS A 7 -3.24 3.31 13.18
N THR A 8 -3.29 2.38 14.13
CA THR A 8 -2.93 0.98 13.89
C THR A 8 -3.81 0.35 12.82
N LEU A 9 -5.12 0.68 12.81
CA LEU A 9 -6.01 0.22 11.76
C LEU A 9 -5.66 0.83 10.39
N ALA A 10 -5.35 2.13 10.34
CA ALA A 10 -4.93 2.77 9.10
C ALA A 10 -3.64 2.16 8.54
N THR A 11 -2.64 1.89 9.39
CA THR A 11 -1.43 1.16 9.02
C THR A 11 -1.76 -0.24 8.52
N ALA A 12 -2.67 -0.97 9.18
CA ALA A 12 -3.02 -2.34 8.80
C ALA A 12 -3.73 -2.39 7.45
N LEU A 13 -4.62 -1.43 7.18
CA LEU A 13 -5.26 -1.26 5.88
C LEU A 13 -4.24 -0.91 4.79
N ALA A 14 -3.22 -0.12 5.10
CA ALA A 14 -2.16 0.21 4.15
C ALA A 14 -1.27 -0.99 3.86
N PHE A 15 -0.97 -1.81 4.87
CA PHE A 15 -0.20 -3.05 4.71
C PHE A 15 -0.97 -4.12 3.91
N LEU A 16 -2.20 -4.46 4.32
CA LEU A 16 -2.95 -5.58 3.72
C LEU A 16 -3.64 -5.20 2.41
N LEU A 17 -4.15 -3.97 2.33
CA LEU A 17 -5.02 -3.49 1.25
C LEU A 17 -4.47 -2.20 0.62
N GLY A 18 -3.17 -1.98 0.74
CA GLY A 18 -2.45 -0.86 0.14
C GLY A 18 -2.59 -0.82 -1.37
N GLY A 19 -2.55 -1.99 -2.02
CA GLY A 19 -2.71 -2.12 -3.48
C GLY A 19 -4.03 -1.59 -4.04
N VAL A 20 -5.07 -1.44 -3.20
CA VAL A 20 -6.36 -0.85 -3.60
C VAL A 20 -6.65 0.48 -2.89
N GLY A 21 -5.70 0.99 -2.10
CA GLY A 21 -5.81 2.29 -1.43
C GLY A 21 -6.79 2.35 -0.27
N ALA A 22 -7.15 1.21 0.35
CA ALA A 22 -8.20 1.15 1.38
C ALA A 22 -7.97 2.10 2.56
N HIS A 23 -6.71 2.26 2.99
CA HIS A 23 -6.33 3.17 4.06
C HIS A 23 -6.59 4.65 3.71
N ARG A 24 -6.49 5.05 2.42
CA ARG A 24 -6.78 6.42 1.99
C ARG A 24 -8.25 6.74 2.07
N PHE A 25 -9.11 5.81 1.65
CA PHE A 25 -10.56 5.95 1.80
C PHE A 25 -10.98 5.98 3.28
N TYR A 26 -10.34 5.16 4.12
CA TYR A 26 -10.55 5.21 5.57
C TYR A 26 -10.22 6.58 6.17
N LEU A 27 -9.12 7.20 5.74
CA LEU A 27 -8.66 8.49 6.27
C LEU A 27 -9.42 9.69 5.72
N ARG A 28 -9.72 9.73 4.42
CA ARG A 28 -10.33 10.91 3.79
C ARG A 28 -11.85 10.85 3.71
N GLY A 29 -12.48 9.68 3.89
CA GLY A 29 -13.94 9.53 3.95
C GLY A 29 -14.69 9.87 2.65
N GLY A 30 -13.99 10.28 1.60
CA GLY A 30 -14.53 10.65 0.29
C GLY A 30 -13.62 10.22 -0.85
N VAL A 31 -13.85 10.77 -2.04
CA VAL A 31 -13.10 10.42 -3.26
C VAL A 31 -11.69 10.98 -3.20
N ASP A 32 -10.74 10.18 -2.73
CA ASP A 32 -9.32 10.51 -2.77
C ASP A 32 -8.70 10.16 -4.14
N ARG A 33 -8.09 11.12 -4.83
CA ARG A 33 -7.51 10.91 -6.17
C ARG A 33 -6.44 9.82 -6.18
N LEU A 34 -5.61 9.76 -5.14
CA LEU A 34 -4.58 8.73 -5.02
C LEU A 34 -5.19 7.39 -4.59
N GLY A 35 -6.19 7.38 -3.71
CA GLY A 35 -6.98 6.17 -3.42
C GLY A 35 -7.64 5.59 -4.69
N LEU A 36 -8.20 6.45 -5.55
CA LEU A 36 -8.70 6.05 -6.86
C LEU A 36 -7.60 5.54 -7.78
N LEU A 37 -6.40 6.14 -7.75
CA LEU A 37 -5.27 5.65 -8.55
C LEU A 37 -4.92 4.20 -8.17
N HIS A 38 -4.83 3.88 -6.87
CA HIS A 38 -4.63 2.51 -6.42
C HIS A 38 -5.76 1.59 -6.90
N LEU A 39 -7.01 2.04 -6.78
CA LEU A 39 -8.17 1.28 -7.24
C LEU A 39 -8.13 1.02 -8.75
N CYS A 40 -7.65 1.99 -9.54
CA CYS A 40 -7.48 1.88 -10.99
C CYS A 40 -6.36 0.92 -11.40
N CYS A 41 -5.45 0.51 -10.51
CA CYS A 41 -4.44 -0.49 -10.83
C CYS A 41 -5.05 -1.88 -11.11
N LEU A 42 -6.21 -2.20 -10.53
CA LEU A 42 -6.97 -3.42 -10.84
C LEU A 42 -7.49 -3.46 -12.29
N PRO A 43 -8.29 -2.48 -12.76
CA PRO A 43 -8.70 -2.45 -14.17
C PRO A 43 -7.51 -2.24 -15.12
N ALA A 44 -6.45 -1.55 -14.70
CA ALA A 44 -5.22 -1.44 -15.51
C ALA A 44 -4.55 -2.82 -15.73
N THR A 45 -4.51 -3.67 -14.70
CA THR A 45 -4.06 -5.07 -14.81
C THR A 45 -4.90 -5.82 -15.84
N GLY A 46 -6.24 -5.68 -15.79
CA GLY A 46 -7.15 -6.29 -16.77
C GLY A 46 -6.95 -5.75 -18.19
N LEU A 47 -6.67 -4.46 -18.34
CA LEU A 47 -6.38 -3.83 -19.62
C LEU A 47 -5.09 -4.38 -20.23
N VAL A 48 -4.01 -4.49 -19.45
CA VAL A 48 -2.73 -5.07 -19.91
C VAL A 48 -2.93 -6.52 -20.34
N TYR A 49 -3.71 -7.29 -19.58
CA TYR A 49 -4.06 -8.67 -19.95
C TYR A 49 -4.82 -8.74 -21.28
N GLY A 50 -5.87 -7.93 -21.45
CA GLY A 50 -6.73 -7.97 -22.64
C GLY A 50 -6.07 -7.44 -23.91
N LEU A 51 -5.13 -6.50 -23.80
CA LEU A 51 -4.37 -5.97 -24.93
C LEU A 51 -3.19 -6.87 -25.33
N GLY A 52 -2.65 -7.63 -24.38
CA GLY A 52 -1.56 -8.56 -24.65
C GLY A 52 -2.07 -9.81 -25.38
N ARG A 53 -1.37 -10.24 -26.43
CA ARG A 53 -1.57 -11.58 -27.01
C ARG A 53 -0.79 -12.59 -26.18
N ALA A 54 -1.41 -13.12 -25.13
CA ALA A 54 -0.78 -13.98 -24.12
C ALA A 54 0.43 -13.32 -23.42
N PRO A 55 0.22 -12.18 -22.73
CA PRO A 55 1.31 -11.45 -22.09
C PRO A 55 1.90 -12.23 -20.90
N ASN A 56 3.20 -12.04 -20.65
CA ASN A 56 3.84 -12.58 -19.44
C ASN A 56 3.11 -12.07 -18.18
N PRO A 57 2.77 -12.95 -17.21
CA PRO A 57 2.04 -12.57 -15.99
C PRO A 57 2.66 -11.42 -15.20
N PHE A 58 3.99 -11.28 -15.24
CA PHE A 58 4.69 -10.18 -14.58
C PHE A 58 4.21 -8.82 -15.08
N TRP A 59 4.14 -8.63 -16.40
CA TRP A 59 3.69 -7.37 -16.99
C TRP A 59 2.23 -7.07 -16.68
N VAL A 60 1.40 -8.12 -16.64
CA VAL A 60 -0.01 -8.00 -16.27
C VAL A 60 -0.14 -7.51 -14.83
N LEU A 61 0.57 -8.12 -13.88
CA LEU A 61 0.49 -7.82 -12.45
C LEU A 61 1.26 -6.57 -12.03
N LEU A 62 2.18 -6.07 -12.86
CA LEU A 62 3.07 -4.96 -12.53
C LEU A 62 2.33 -3.70 -12.01
N PRO A 63 1.20 -3.25 -12.60
CA PRO A 63 0.44 -2.12 -12.07
C PRO A 63 -0.03 -2.34 -10.62
N LEU A 64 -0.50 -3.54 -10.31
CA LEU A 64 -0.94 -3.90 -8.96
C LEU A 64 0.23 -4.04 -7.98
N ILE A 65 1.36 -4.61 -8.43
CA ILE A 65 2.58 -4.72 -7.63
C ILE A 65 3.09 -3.34 -7.22
N VAL A 66 3.18 -2.41 -8.17
CA VAL A 66 3.61 -1.02 -7.89
C VAL A 66 2.65 -0.34 -6.91
N SER A 67 1.35 -0.56 -7.08
CA SER A 67 0.32 -0.07 -6.15
C SER A 67 0.51 -0.61 -4.73
N CYS A 68 0.79 -1.91 -4.58
CA CYS A 68 1.07 -2.53 -3.29
C CYS A 68 2.35 -1.96 -2.65
N LEU A 69 3.42 -1.78 -3.42
CA LEU A 69 4.68 -1.19 -2.94
C LEU A 69 4.46 0.24 -2.41
N ALA A 70 3.70 1.06 -3.14
CA ALA A 70 3.30 2.38 -2.66
C ALA A 70 2.48 2.29 -1.36
N GLY A 71 1.56 1.33 -1.26
CA GLY A 71 0.81 1.04 -0.04
C GLY A 71 1.69 0.65 1.16
N PHE A 72 2.76 -0.13 0.97
CA PHE A 72 3.71 -0.44 2.04
C PHE A 72 4.49 0.79 2.51
N VAL A 73 4.90 1.66 1.58
CA VAL A 73 5.51 2.95 1.94
C VAL A 73 4.54 3.79 2.77
N GLU A 74 3.27 3.86 2.36
CA GLU A 74 2.24 4.60 3.09
C GLU A 74 1.95 3.97 4.47
N ALA A 75 1.98 2.65 4.59
CA ALA A 75 1.88 1.96 5.88
C ALA A 75 3.01 2.37 6.81
N LEU A 76 4.26 2.39 6.34
CA LEU A 76 5.41 2.84 7.12
C LEU A 76 5.27 4.32 7.51
N VAL A 77 4.90 5.19 6.57
CA VAL A 77 4.69 6.62 6.84
C VAL A 77 3.63 6.83 7.90
N ILE A 78 2.49 6.15 7.80
CA ILE A 78 1.38 6.25 8.76
C ILE A 78 1.81 5.69 10.11
N GLY A 79 2.37 4.48 10.15
CA GLY A 79 2.71 3.80 11.39
C GLY A 79 3.85 4.46 12.17
N LEU A 80 4.82 5.07 11.47
CA LEU A 80 5.91 5.83 12.06
C LEU A 80 5.53 7.29 12.40
N THR A 81 4.33 7.75 12.02
CA THR A 81 3.87 9.09 12.39
C THR A 81 3.71 9.17 13.93
N PRO A 82 4.37 10.14 14.61
CA PRO A 82 4.19 10.35 16.05
C PRO A 82 2.72 10.54 16.43
N ASP A 83 2.29 10.02 17.58
CA ASP A 83 0.88 10.05 18.01
C ASP A 83 0.31 11.47 18.07
N GLU A 84 1.08 12.42 18.59
CA GLU A 84 0.68 13.83 18.65
C GLU A 84 0.42 14.43 17.26
N ARG A 85 1.29 14.13 16.29
CA ARG A 85 1.14 14.57 14.89
C ARG A 85 -0.03 13.87 14.21
N TRP A 86 -0.28 12.61 14.54
CA TRP A 86 -1.42 11.87 14.05
C TRP A 86 -2.73 12.47 14.55
N ASP A 87 -2.81 12.73 15.85
CA ASP A 87 -4.00 13.27 16.48
C ASP A 87 -4.30 14.70 16.02
N ALA A 88 -3.28 15.55 15.91
CA ALA A 88 -3.43 16.90 15.37
C ALA A 88 -4.01 16.91 13.94
N ARG A 89 -3.70 15.90 13.13
CA ARG A 89 -4.18 15.80 11.74
C ARG A 89 -5.55 15.15 11.60
N HIS A 90 -5.80 14.07 12.32
CA HIS A 90 -6.97 13.20 12.08
C HIS A 90 -7.99 13.23 13.21
N ASN A 91 -7.58 13.63 14.41
CA ASN A 91 -8.38 13.54 15.64
C ASN A 91 -8.45 14.87 16.40
N ALA A 92 -8.19 16.02 15.76
CA ALA A 92 -8.15 17.32 16.44
C ALA A 92 -9.44 17.67 17.21
N ALA A 93 -10.59 17.17 16.76
CA ALA A 93 -11.89 17.35 17.40
C ALA A 93 -12.31 16.18 18.31
N SER A 94 -11.39 15.28 18.65
CA SER A 94 -11.62 14.10 19.49
C SER A 94 -10.98 14.29 20.86
N ASN A 95 -11.74 14.04 21.94
CA ASN A 95 -11.24 14.09 23.32
C ASN A 95 -10.43 12.83 23.72
N ARG A 96 -9.82 12.13 22.75
CA ARG A 96 -9.07 10.88 22.95
C ARG A 96 -7.71 11.01 22.30
N SER A 97 -6.66 10.65 23.03
CA SER A 97 -5.30 10.51 22.51
C SER A 97 -5.10 9.13 21.88
N SER A 98 -4.36 9.10 20.79
CA SER A 98 -3.81 7.88 20.20
C SER A 98 -2.61 7.42 21.02
N HIS A 99 -2.53 6.12 21.26
CA HIS A 99 -1.37 5.48 21.87
C HIS A 99 -0.88 4.36 20.96
N SER A 100 0.36 4.50 20.49
CA SER A 100 1.05 3.47 19.71
C SER A 100 1.32 2.26 20.60
N ASN A 101 0.77 1.11 20.21
CA ASN A 101 0.90 -0.13 20.96
C ASN A 101 1.81 -1.12 20.23
N TRP A 102 2.27 -2.16 20.92
CA TRP A 102 3.14 -3.21 20.36
C TRP A 102 2.65 -3.82 19.02
N PRO A 103 1.34 -3.99 18.72
CA PRO A 103 0.91 -4.55 17.44
C PRO A 103 1.28 -3.65 16.26
N LEU A 104 1.34 -2.32 16.47
CA LEU A 104 1.80 -1.39 15.46
C LEU A 104 3.28 -1.62 15.14
N ALA A 105 4.12 -1.87 16.16
CA ALA A 105 5.53 -2.17 15.96
C ALA A 105 5.73 -3.46 15.17
N LEU A 106 4.99 -4.53 15.51
CA LEU A 106 5.01 -5.78 14.73
C LEU A 106 4.59 -5.54 13.28
N LEU A 107 3.52 -4.77 13.07
CA LEU A 107 3.03 -4.45 11.74
C LEU A 107 4.06 -3.68 10.90
N LEU A 108 4.82 -2.76 11.50
CA LEU A 108 5.91 -2.05 10.83
C LEU A 108 7.04 -3.00 10.42
N VAL A 109 7.43 -3.93 11.29
CA VAL A 109 8.44 -4.95 10.98
C VAL A 109 7.98 -5.84 9.83
N LEU A 110 6.73 -6.32 9.87
CA LEU A 110 6.14 -7.13 8.80
C LEU A 110 6.04 -6.35 7.49
N THR A 111 5.65 -5.08 7.56
CA THR A 111 5.57 -4.20 6.38
C THR A 111 6.95 -4.04 5.74
N MET A 112 7.99 -3.81 6.55
CA MET A 112 9.35 -3.67 6.04
C MET A 112 9.86 -4.99 5.42
N LEU A 113 9.63 -6.12 6.10
CA LEU A 113 10.02 -7.45 5.62
C LEU A 113 9.36 -7.76 4.27
N VAL A 114 8.03 -7.76 4.23
CA VAL A 114 7.26 -8.11 3.02
C VAL A 114 7.49 -7.09 1.91
N GLY A 115 7.46 -5.80 2.23
CA GLY A 115 7.66 -4.74 1.24
C GLY A 115 9.03 -4.80 0.58
N THR A 116 10.09 -5.06 1.35
CA THR A 116 11.45 -5.20 0.81
C THR A 116 11.58 -6.48 -0.01
N THR A 117 11.02 -7.60 0.45
CA THR A 117 11.02 -8.85 -0.34
C THR A 117 10.32 -8.66 -1.69
N ILE A 118 9.13 -8.05 -1.70
CA ILE A 118 8.38 -7.81 -2.93
C ILE A 118 9.14 -6.82 -3.84
N LEU A 119 9.75 -5.77 -3.28
CA LEU A 119 10.55 -4.83 -4.06
C LEU A 119 11.72 -5.52 -4.76
N ILE A 120 12.51 -6.30 -4.02
CA ILE A 120 13.67 -7.01 -4.57
C ILE A 120 13.23 -8.03 -5.61
N ALA A 121 12.18 -8.83 -5.32
CA ALA A 121 11.63 -9.80 -6.26
C ALA A 121 11.15 -9.13 -7.56
N THR A 122 10.50 -7.96 -7.45
CA THR A 122 10.02 -7.19 -8.60
C THR A 122 11.17 -6.69 -9.45
N LEU A 123 12.21 -6.11 -8.83
CA LEU A 123 13.39 -5.64 -9.54
C LEU A 123 14.17 -6.77 -10.20
N SER A 124 14.36 -7.88 -9.49
CA SER A 124 15.02 -9.08 -10.01
C SER A 124 14.29 -9.62 -11.23
N ARG A 125 12.96 -9.77 -11.14
CA ARG A 125 12.15 -10.27 -12.26
C ARG A 125 12.09 -9.29 -13.43
N LEU A 126 12.05 -7.98 -13.15
CA LEU A 126 12.08 -6.95 -14.18
C LEU A 126 13.37 -7.04 -15.00
N PHE A 127 14.52 -7.13 -14.33
CA PHE A 127 15.81 -7.23 -15.03
C PHE A 127 15.99 -8.54 -15.78
N ASP A 128 15.54 -9.65 -15.20
CA ASP A 128 15.52 -10.95 -15.89
C ASP A 128 14.72 -10.85 -17.20
N LEU A 129 13.49 -10.32 -17.17
CA LEU A 129 12.69 -10.18 -18.39
C LEU A 129 13.27 -9.21 -19.41
N LEU A 130 13.86 -8.10 -18.97
CA LEU A 130 14.42 -7.08 -19.87
C LEU A 130 15.72 -7.52 -20.54
N TYR A 131 16.60 -8.23 -19.83
CA TYR A 131 17.95 -8.54 -20.32
C TYR A 131 18.14 -9.98 -20.77
N THR A 132 17.37 -10.93 -20.24
CA THR A 132 17.53 -12.37 -20.52
C THR A 132 16.31 -12.96 -21.24
N GLY A 133 15.21 -12.19 -21.32
CA GLY A 133 13.93 -12.67 -21.83
C GLY A 133 13.20 -13.62 -20.86
N GLY A 134 13.62 -13.67 -19.59
CA GLY A 134 12.99 -14.51 -18.57
C GLY A 134 13.68 -15.85 -18.32
N ALA A 135 14.97 -15.97 -18.65
CA ALA A 135 15.71 -17.24 -18.58
C ALA A 135 15.82 -17.81 -17.16
N TYR A 136 15.65 -16.97 -16.12
CA TYR A 136 15.83 -17.37 -14.72
C TYR A 136 14.51 -17.53 -13.93
N GLY A 137 13.36 -17.45 -14.60
CA GLY A 137 12.06 -17.77 -14.01
C GLY A 137 11.05 -16.65 -14.12
#